data_AF-B7ANI0-F1
#
_entry.id   AF-B7ANI0-F1
#
_cell.length_a   1.000
_cell.length_b   1.000
_cell.length_c   1.000
_cell.angle_alpha   90.00
_cell.angle_beta   90.00
_cell.angle_gamma   90.00
#
_symmetry.space_group_name_H-M   'P 1'
#
loop_
_entity.id
_entity.type
_entity.pdbx_description
1 polymer ?
#
loop_
_entity_poly.entity_id
_entity_poly.type
_entity_poly.pdbx_seq_one_letter_code
_entity_poly.pdbx_strand_id
1 'polypeptide(L)'
;MIVGQIKQGNLGNKLALSCVERQLLYILEANQVNSNILFVESYSSVETILDYFMNEDMKYVEFNIFNRLQYIASEKGIIDIEYVEVRDEDFINKYEYILLGADIEFLKKTYGSSVWSDEHYVLITQKDADTYYYLNDSPYDERIISKEEMHELSTSSAIGITLKRKPIDEKDVLRQFCDKLNSDDSARRYQLKSVNENSLLQLRDALGIIRVMRRRNYYFISEYVDADFMNEYLKGLDSKYIKLEYRRLRKTAIDMDFINEFTSELIKDDIDITNKIKEKIGERIC
;
A
#
# COMPACT_ATOMS: atom_id res chain seq x y z
N MET A 1 -10.36 -4.54 -25.15
CA MET A 1 -11.40 -3.51 -24.83
C MET A 1 -10.69 -2.16 -24.78
N ILE A 2 -11.17 -1.10 -25.46
CA ILE A 2 -10.45 0.18 -25.45
C ILE A 2 -10.78 0.91 -24.15
N VAL A 3 -9.75 1.15 -23.34
CA VAL A 3 -9.84 1.88 -22.08
C VAL A 3 -9.02 3.15 -22.19
N GLY A 4 -9.48 4.23 -21.54
CA GLY A 4 -8.75 5.50 -21.53
C GLY A 4 -7.40 5.38 -20.83
N GLN A 5 -6.49 6.28 -21.16
CA GLN A 5 -5.18 6.38 -20.53
C GLN A 5 -5.32 6.61 -19.02
N ILE A 6 -4.69 5.74 -18.22
CA ILE A 6 -4.55 5.92 -16.78
C ILE A 6 -3.33 6.80 -16.50
N LYS A 7 -3.50 7.77 -15.61
CA LYS A 7 -2.44 8.65 -15.13
C LYS A 7 -2.11 8.34 -13.68
N GLN A 8 -0.94 8.76 -13.24
CA GLN A 8 -0.55 8.67 -11.84
C GLN A 8 -1.54 9.46 -10.96
N GLY A 9 -2.13 8.77 -9.99
CA GLY A 9 -3.08 9.33 -9.04
C GLY A 9 -2.44 9.79 -7.73
N ASN A 10 -3.21 10.51 -6.91
CA ASN A 10 -2.73 10.97 -5.61
C ASN A 10 -2.79 9.89 -4.54
N LEU A 11 -3.78 8.98 -4.63
CA LEU A 11 -4.02 7.98 -3.59
C LEU A 11 -2.95 6.88 -3.63
N GLY A 12 -2.63 6.35 -4.80
CA GLY A 12 -1.59 5.31 -4.95
C GLY A 12 -0.23 5.76 -4.41
N ASN A 13 0.14 7.02 -4.61
CA ASN A 13 1.40 7.58 -4.10
C ASN A 13 1.49 7.65 -2.58
N LYS A 14 0.36 7.79 -1.89
CA LYS A 14 0.30 8.01 -0.44
C LYS A 14 -0.10 6.76 0.34
N LEU A 15 -0.85 5.86 -0.28
CA LEU A 15 -1.59 4.81 0.41
C LEU A 15 -1.19 3.40 -0.02
N ALA A 16 -0.39 3.21 -1.07
CA ALA A 16 0.00 1.87 -1.52
C ALA A 16 1.23 1.33 -0.79
N LEU A 17 1.22 0.03 -0.49
CA LEU A 17 2.37 -0.71 0.04
C LEU A 17 3.17 -1.45 -1.05
N SER A 18 2.60 -1.65 -2.23
CA SER A 18 3.26 -2.30 -3.37
C SER A 18 2.93 -1.59 -4.69
N CYS A 19 3.67 -1.89 -5.76
CA CYS A 19 3.38 -1.39 -7.10
C CYS A 19 2.00 -1.85 -7.60
N VAL A 20 1.59 -3.08 -7.30
CA VAL A 20 0.26 -3.61 -7.65
C VAL A 20 -0.85 -2.81 -6.96
N GLU A 21 -0.74 -2.59 -5.64
CA GLU A 21 -1.72 -1.79 -4.91
C GLU A 21 -1.80 -0.35 -5.43
N ARG A 22 -0.65 0.19 -5.82
CA ARG A 22 -0.55 1.54 -6.37
C ARG A 22 -1.28 1.68 -7.70
N GLN A 23 -1.01 0.76 -8.62
CA GLN A 23 -1.68 0.74 -9.92
C GLN A 23 -3.18 0.51 -9.76
N LEU A 24 -3.59 -0.36 -8.84
CA LEU A 24 -5.01 -0.55 -8.50
C LEU A 24 -5.65 0.77 -8.03
N LEU A 25 -5.01 1.51 -7.13
CA LEU A 25 -5.55 2.79 -6.65
C LEU A 25 -5.65 3.82 -7.79
N TYR A 26 -4.71 3.84 -8.74
CA TYR A 26 -4.81 4.70 -9.93
C TYR A 26 -5.98 4.32 -10.83
N ILE A 27 -6.19 3.01 -11.05
CA ILE A 27 -7.33 2.50 -11.80
C ILE A 27 -8.65 2.93 -11.15
N LEU A 28 -8.79 2.77 -9.83
CA LEU A 28 -10.01 3.15 -9.11
C LEU A 28 -10.25 4.67 -9.12
N GLU A 29 -9.21 5.47 -8.89
CA GLU A 29 -9.27 6.94 -8.91
C GLU A 29 -9.70 7.45 -10.30
N ALA A 30 -9.10 6.93 -11.37
CA ALA A 30 -9.43 7.31 -12.75
C ALA A 30 -10.87 6.94 -13.15
N ASN A 31 -11.45 5.91 -12.53
CA ASN A 31 -12.82 5.46 -12.77
C ASN A 31 -13.83 5.99 -11.75
N GLN A 32 -13.43 6.92 -10.87
CA GLN A 32 -14.29 7.49 -9.82
C GLN A 32 -14.91 6.41 -8.91
N VAL A 33 -14.20 5.29 -8.70
CA VAL A 33 -14.60 4.26 -7.76
C VAL A 33 -14.04 4.62 -6.39
N ASN A 34 -14.91 4.69 -5.38
CA ASN A 34 -14.48 4.96 -4.01
C ASN A 34 -13.56 3.83 -3.53
N SER A 35 -12.27 4.12 -3.39
CA SER A 35 -11.28 3.16 -2.89
C SER A 35 -11.19 3.12 -1.37
N ASN A 36 -11.78 4.08 -0.65
CA ASN A 36 -11.59 4.22 0.79
C ASN A 36 -12.14 3.01 1.55
N ILE A 37 -13.23 2.43 1.06
CA ILE A 37 -13.82 1.18 1.57
C ILE A 37 -12.88 -0.04 1.54
N LEU A 38 -11.81 -0.03 0.73
CA LEU A 38 -10.81 -1.11 0.70
C LEU A 38 -9.91 -1.12 1.94
N PHE A 39 -9.90 -0.02 2.69
CA PHE A 39 -9.03 0.17 3.84
C PHE A 39 -9.62 -0.43 5.13
N VAL A 40 -10.74 -1.16 5.05
CA VAL A 40 -11.40 -1.84 6.18
C VAL A 40 -10.48 -2.79 6.96
N GLU A 41 -9.45 -3.35 6.32
CA GLU A 41 -8.52 -4.25 7.00
C GLU A 41 -7.21 -3.57 7.44
N SER A 42 -7.06 -2.26 7.21
CA SER A 42 -5.79 -1.55 7.38
C SER A 42 -5.50 -1.16 8.84
N TYR A 43 -5.80 -2.04 9.80
CA TYR A 43 -5.52 -1.81 11.22
C TYR A 43 -4.86 -3.01 11.90
N SER A 44 -3.68 -2.75 12.44
CA SER A 44 -2.98 -3.52 13.47
C SER A 44 -2.31 -2.51 14.41
N SER A 45 -2.07 -2.92 15.63
CA SER A 45 -1.42 -2.17 16.69
C SER A 45 0.01 -1.85 16.29
N VAL A 46 0.47 -0.65 16.66
CA VAL A 46 1.87 -0.26 16.45
C VAL A 46 2.82 -1.27 17.08
N GLU A 47 2.47 -1.81 18.25
CA GLU A 47 3.25 -2.84 18.93
C GLU A 47 3.44 -4.09 18.07
N THR A 48 2.38 -4.59 17.44
CA THR A 48 2.46 -5.75 16.55
C THR A 48 3.37 -5.45 15.35
N ILE A 49 3.19 -4.31 14.69
CA ILE A 49 4.03 -3.93 13.53
C ILE A 49 5.51 -3.81 13.97
N LEU A 50 5.78 -3.16 15.11
CA LEU A 50 7.14 -3.03 15.63
C LEU A 50 7.76 -4.40 15.94
N ASP A 51 7.02 -5.34 16.53
CA ASP A 51 7.51 -6.68 16.85
C ASP A 51 7.99 -7.42 15.58
N TYR A 52 7.18 -7.41 14.52
CA TYR A 52 7.56 -8.05 13.25
C TYR A 52 8.83 -7.47 12.64
N PHE A 53 9.00 -6.16 12.63
CA PHE A 53 10.17 -5.53 12.01
C PHE A 53 11.41 -5.56 12.90
N MET A 54 11.25 -5.32 14.20
CA MET A 54 12.38 -5.13 15.13
C MET A 54 12.85 -6.43 15.78
N ASN A 55 11.95 -7.40 15.97
CA ASN A 55 12.25 -8.66 16.65
C ASN A 55 12.18 -9.89 15.74
N GLU A 56 11.46 -9.82 14.62
CA GLU A 56 11.34 -10.92 13.63
C GLU A 56 12.06 -10.62 12.29
N ASP A 57 12.80 -9.51 12.20
CA ASP A 57 13.57 -9.08 11.03
C ASP A 57 12.77 -9.01 9.72
N MET A 58 11.45 -8.79 9.79
CA MET A 58 10.59 -8.67 8.62
C MET A 58 11.05 -7.51 7.71
N LYS A 59 11.19 -7.78 6.41
CA LYS A 59 11.46 -6.72 5.42
C LYS A 59 10.18 -6.08 4.94
N TYR A 60 10.28 -4.82 4.51
CA TYR A 60 9.16 -4.09 3.92
C TYR A 60 8.48 -4.85 2.76
N VAL A 61 9.26 -5.51 1.91
CA VAL A 61 8.76 -6.29 0.76
C VAL A 61 8.01 -7.56 1.18
N GLU A 62 8.36 -8.14 2.33
CA GLU A 62 7.77 -9.35 2.90
C GLU A 62 6.51 -9.05 3.73
N PHE A 63 6.18 -7.76 3.95
CA PHE A 63 5.09 -7.35 4.83
C PHE A 63 3.73 -7.89 4.38
N ASN A 64 3.18 -8.83 5.16
CA ASN A 64 1.96 -9.59 4.82
C ASN A 64 0.97 -9.70 5.99
N ILE A 65 1.03 -8.81 6.98
CA ILE A 65 0.14 -8.81 8.15
C ILE A 65 -1.34 -8.57 7.74
N PHE A 66 -1.57 -7.92 6.61
CA PHE A 66 -2.91 -7.63 6.07
C PHE A 66 -3.07 -8.18 4.67
N ASN A 67 -4.31 -8.45 4.29
CA ASN A 67 -4.64 -8.69 2.90
C ASN A 67 -4.30 -7.45 2.07
N ARG A 68 -3.69 -7.69 0.91
CA ARG A 68 -3.38 -6.63 -0.05
C ARG A 68 -4.67 -6.07 -0.64
N LEU A 69 -4.65 -4.79 -1.02
CA LEU A 69 -5.86 -4.09 -1.50
C LEU A 69 -6.55 -4.78 -2.69
N GLN A 70 -5.78 -5.42 -3.57
CA GLN A 70 -6.34 -6.16 -4.70
C GLN A 70 -7.16 -7.39 -4.29
N TYR A 71 -6.80 -8.05 -3.19
CA TYR A 71 -7.57 -9.19 -2.69
C TYR A 71 -8.87 -8.71 -2.04
N ILE A 72 -8.79 -7.66 -1.21
CA ILE A 72 -9.97 -7.03 -0.60
C ILE A 72 -10.94 -6.53 -1.68
N ALA A 73 -10.41 -5.91 -2.75
CA ALA A 73 -11.21 -5.43 -3.86
C ALA A 73 -11.91 -6.56 -4.63
N SER A 74 -11.23 -7.70 -4.79
CA SER A 74 -11.79 -8.90 -5.41
C SER A 74 -12.90 -9.51 -4.56
N GLU A 75 -12.64 -9.70 -3.25
CA GLU A 75 -13.61 -10.27 -2.30
C GLU A 75 -14.88 -9.42 -2.18
N LYS A 76 -14.73 -8.09 -2.21
CA LYS A 76 -15.86 -7.15 -2.20
C LYS A 76 -16.55 -7.01 -3.57
N GLY A 77 -16.09 -7.72 -4.60
CA GLY A 77 -16.67 -7.71 -5.93
C GLY A 77 -16.54 -6.36 -6.66
N ILE A 78 -15.50 -5.59 -6.35
CA ILE A 78 -15.16 -4.32 -7.03
C ILE A 78 -14.39 -4.62 -8.31
N ILE A 79 -13.53 -5.62 -8.27
CA ILE A 79 -12.72 -6.07 -9.40
C ILE A 79 -12.83 -7.58 -9.58
N ASP A 80 -12.62 -8.05 -10.82
CA ASP A 80 -12.04 -9.38 -11.06
C ASP A 80 -10.53 -9.20 -11.19
N ILE A 81 -9.77 -10.16 -10.67
CA ILE A 81 -8.32 -10.21 -10.79
C ILE A 81 -7.85 -11.64 -11.09
N GLU A 82 -6.91 -11.78 -12.01
CA GLU A 82 -6.28 -13.07 -12.35
C GLU A 82 -4.78 -12.88 -12.57
N TYR A 83 -3.97 -13.79 -12.03
CA TYR A 83 -2.53 -13.85 -12.29
C TYR A 83 -2.24 -15.03 -13.24
N VAL A 84 -1.33 -14.79 -14.18
CA VAL A 84 -0.77 -15.83 -15.06
C VAL A 84 0.75 -15.72 -15.11
N GLU A 85 1.44 -16.86 -15.09
CA GLU A 85 2.90 -16.92 -15.29
C GLU A 85 3.30 -16.65 -16.74
N VAL A 86 2.43 -17.06 -17.67
CA VAL A 86 2.61 -16.88 -19.11
C VAL A 86 1.33 -16.30 -19.67
N ARG A 87 1.38 -15.03 -20.08
CA ARG A 87 0.27 -14.36 -20.77
C ARG A 87 0.25 -14.71 -22.25
N ASP A 88 -0.95 -14.76 -22.82
CA ASP A 88 -1.19 -14.77 -24.25
C ASP A 88 -2.05 -13.55 -24.66
N GLU A 89 -2.37 -13.46 -25.95
CA GLU A 89 -3.22 -12.38 -26.47
C GLU A 89 -4.65 -12.47 -25.94
N ASP A 90 -5.17 -13.67 -25.73
CA ASP A 90 -6.52 -13.88 -25.20
C ASP A 90 -6.63 -13.30 -23.79
N PHE A 91 -5.61 -13.49 -22.96
CA PHE A 91 -5.52 -12.90 -21.63
C PHE A 91 -5.50 -11.36 -21.69
N ILE A 92 -4.65 -10.77 -22.55
CA ILE A 92 -4.56 -9.31 -22.70
C ILE A 92 -5.90 -8.73 -23.15
N ASN A 93 -6.59 -9.41 -24.06
CA ASN A 93 -7.87 -8.95 -24.60
C ASN A 93 -9.06 -9.16 -23.64
N LYS A 94 -8.93 -10.07 -22.67
CA LYS A 94 -9.96 -10.42 -21.68
C LYS A 94 -10.16 -9.33 -20.61
N TYR A 95 -9.10 -8.63 -20.22
CA TYR A 95 -9.12 -7.70 -19.10
C TYR A 95 -9.06 -6.22 -19.54
N GLU A 96 -9.60 -5.33 -18.70
CA GLU A 96 -9.58 -3.88 -18.94
C GLU A 96 -8.19 -3.28 -18.70
N TYR A 97 -7.51 -3.80 -17.68
CA TYR A 97 -6.21 -3.34 -17.21
C TYR A 97 -5.28 -4.54 -17.07
N ILE A 98 -4.04 -4.42 -17.56
CA ILE A 98 -3.03 -5.46 -17.43
C ILE A 98 -1.82 -4.88 -16.70
N LEU A 99 -1.41 -5.53 -15.62
CA LEU A 99 -0.11 -5.29 -14.99
C LEU A 99 0.88 -6.32 -15.52
N LEU A 100 1.90 -5.88 -16.25
CA LEU A 100 2.94 -6.74 -16.79
C LEU A 100 4.08 -6.86 -15.80
N GLY A 101 4.55 -8.08 -15.55
CA GLY A 101 5.81 -8.29 -14.84
C GLY A 101 6.93 -7.63 -15.65
N ALA A 102 7.69 -6.73 -15.04
CA ALA A 102 8.68 -5.93 -15.76
C ALA A 102 10.02 -6.66 -15.86
N ASP A 103 10.67 -6.57 -17.02
CA ASP A 103 12.05 -7.03 -17.17
C ASP A 103 12.99 -6.02 -16.50
N ILE A 104 13.54 -6.40 -15.34
CA ILE A 104 14.38 -5.53 -14.54
C ILE A 104 15.69 -5.15 -15.25
N GLU A 105 16.25 -6.04 -16.08
CA GLU A 105 17.45 -5.73 -16.84
C GLU A 105 17.16 -4.69 -17.92
N PHE A 106 16.03 -4.84 -18.62
CA PHE A 106 15.56 -3.87 -19.58
C PHE A 106 15.30 -2.51 -18.91
N LEU A 107 14.58 -2.48 -17.78
CA LEU A 107 14.31 -1.23 -17.06
C LEU A 107 15.60 -0.56 -16.55
N LYS A 108 16.57 -1.34 -16.07
CA LYS A 108 17.88 -0.81 -15.67
C LYS A 108 18.61 -0.17 -16.84
N LYS A 109 18.57 -0.79 -18.02
CA LYS A 109 19.16 -0.23 -19.25
C LYS A 109 18.45 1.05 -19.70
N THR A 110 17.12 1.07 -19.62
CA THR A 110 16.29 2.19 -20.08
C THR A 110 16.35 3.39 -19.15
N TYR A 111 16.33 3.18 -17.84
CA TYR A 111 16.21 4.27 -16.85
C TYR A 111 17.46 4.47 -15.99
N GLY A 112 18.47 3.61 -16.09
CA GLY A 112 19.74 3.75 -15.37
C GLY A 112 19.66 3.54 -13.85
N SER A 113 18.55 3.01 -13.32
CA SER A 113 18.28 2.93 -11.88
C SER A 113 18.34 1.51 -11.31
N SER A 114 19.04 1.31 -10.20
CA SER A 114 19.10 0.04 -9.44
C SER A 114 18.01 -0.09 -8.36
N VAL A 115 16.90 0.65 -8.48
CA VAL A 115 15.90 0.86 -7.41
C VAL A 115 14.79 -0.20 -7.43
N TRP A 116 14.82 -1.10 -8.39
CA TRP A 116 13.76 -2.06 -8.63
C TRP A 116 13.85 -3.28 -7.71
N SER A 117 12.71 -3.66 -7.13
CA SER A 117 12.51 -5.03 -6.64
C SER A 117 12.58 -6.00 -7.81
N ASP A 118 12.99 -7.24 -7.55
CA ASP A 118 12.94 -8.32 -8.53
C ASP A 118 11.49 -8.57 -9.01
N GLU A 119 10.49 -8.17 -8.22
CA GLU A 119 9.07 -8.19 -8.58
C GLU A 119 8.54 -6.77 -8.80
N HIS A 120 8.62 -6.28 -10.03
CA HIS A 120 8.03 -5.00 -10.44
C HIS A 120 6.96 -5.20 -11.51
N TYR A 121 5.90 -4.38 -11.44
CA TYR A 121 4.79 -4.44 -12.39
C TYR A 121 4.51 -3.07 -12.98
N VAL A 122 4.29 -3.04 -14.30
CA VAL A 122 3.91 -1.83 -15.06
C VAL A 122 2.50 -1.98 -15.61
N LEU A 123 1.74 -0.88 -15.63
CA LEU A 123 0.36 -0.90 -16.12
C LEU A 123 0.32 -0.64 -17.62
N ILE A 124 -0.44 -1.46 -18.34
CA ILE A 124 -0.85 -1.18 -19.71
C ILE A 124 -2.38 -1.19 -19.85
N THR A 125 -2.87 -0.38 -20.79
CA THR A 125 -4.25 -0.42 -21.27
C THR A 125 -4.26 -0.38 -22.79
N GLN A 126 -5.15 -1.15 -23.41
CA GLN A 126 -5.22 -1.24 -24.86
C GLN A 126 -5.74 0.08 -25.46
N LYS A 127 -4.94 0.69 -26.34
CA LYS A 127 -5.32 1.91 -27.08
C LYS A 127 -5.95 1.53 -28.42
N ASP A 128 -5.29 0.66 -29.18
CA ASP A 128 -5.77 0.08 -30.43
C ASP A 128 -5.17 -1.33 -30.62
N ALA A 129 -5.22 -1.89 -31.83
CA ALA A 129 -4.82 -3.27 -32.09
C ALA A 129 -3.34 -3.55 -31.75
N ASP A 130 -2.46 -2.59 -32.00
CA ASP A 130 -1.01 -2.78 -31.92
C ASP A 130 -0.32 -1.82 -30.93
N THR A 131 -1.08 -0.94 -30.27
CA THR A 131 -0.52 0.02 -29.30
C THR A 131 -1.25 0.03 -27.97
N TYR A 132 -0.48 0.35 -26.93
CA TYR A 132 -0.94 0.38 -25.54
C TYR A 132 -0.56 1.71 -24.89
N TYR A 133 -1.42 2.24 -24.04
CA TYR A 133 -0.99 3.23 -23.05
C TYR A 133 -0.18 2.50 -21.98
N TYR A 134 0.97 3.04 -21.64
CA TYR A 134 1.92 2.52 -20.67
C TYR A 134 2.06 3.47 -19.50
N LEU A 135 2.07 2.93 -18.29
CA LEU A 135 2.35 3.66 -17.06
C LEU A 135 3.32 2.86 -16.17
N ASN A 136 4.50 3.43 -15.97
CA ASN A 136 5.44 3.05 -14.94
C ASN A 136 5.45 4.10 -13.83
N ASP A 137 5.43 3.66 -12.58
CA ASP A 137 5.33 4.59 -11.45
C ASP A 137 6.69 5.14 -10.98
N SER A 138 7.77 4.34 -11.03
CA SER A 138 9.02 4.70 -10.35
C SER A 138 10.31 4.12 -10.97
N PRO A 139 10.92 4.77 -11.99
CA PRO A 139 10.70 6.15 -12.34
C PRO A 139 9.43 6.31 -13.15
N TYR A 140 8.83 7.47 -12.95
CA TYR A 140 7.62 7.84 -13.64
C TYR A 140 7.87 7.88 -15.15
N ASP A 141 7.10 7.09 -15.89
CA ASP A 141 7.07 7.12 -17.35
C ASP A 141 5.64 6.82 -17.83
N GLU A 142 5.11 7.73 -18.65
CA GLU A 142 3.78 7.67 -19.22
C GLU A 142 3.90 7.92 -20.73
N ARG A 143 3.59 6.91 -21.54
CA ARG A 143 3.73 6.98 -23.01
C ARG A 143 2.84 5.96 -23.71
N ILE A 144 2.85 5.99 -25.04
CA ILE A 144 2.27 4.92 -25.86
C ILE A 144 3.42 4.02 -26.30
N ILE A 145 3.24 2.70 -26.16
CA ILE A 145 4.20 1.68 -26.59
C ILE A 145 3.58 0.80 -27.67
N SER A 146 4.42 0.24 -28.55
CA SER A 146 3.97 -0.79 -29.49
C SER A 146 3.88 -2.15 -28.82
N LYS A 147 3.26 -3.12 -29.51
CA LYS A 147 3.22 -4.51 -29.08
C LYS A 147 4.62 -5.12 -28.95
N GLU A 148 5.53 -4.81 -29.86
CA GLU A 148 6.93 -5.26 -29.80
C GLU A 148 7.62 -4.70 -28.56
N GLU A 149 7.50 -3.39 -28.32
CA GLU A 149 8.11 -2.74 -27.16
C GLU A 149 7.54 -3.29 -25.84
N MET A 150 6.23 -3.57 -25.78
CA MET A 150 5.60 -4.25 -24.65
C MET A 150 6.27 -5.61 -24.35
N HIS A 151 6.56 -6.41 -25.37
CA HIS A 151 7.23 -7.71 -25.18
C HIS A 151 8.70 -7.55 -24.74
N GLU A 152 9.40 -6.52 -25.20
CA GLU A 152 10.78 -6.26 -24.79
C GLU A 152 10.90 -5.79 -23.32
N LEU A 153 9.94 -5.02 -22.84
CA LEU A 153 10.01 -4.43 -21.49
C LEU A 153 9.45 -5.31 -20.37
N SER A 154 8.87 -6.46 -20.69
CA SER A 154 8.17 -7.32 -19.73
C SER A 154 8.62 -8.77 -19.78
N THR A 155 8.55 -9.43 -18.61
CA THR A 155 8.61 -10.88 -18.49
C THR A 155 7.34 -11.51 -19.07
N SER A 156 7.16 -12.83 -19.01
CA SER A 156 5.93 -13.49 -19.48
C SER A 156 4.72 -13.31 -18.55
N SER A 157 4.94 -12.94 -17.29
CA SER A 157 3.86 -12.92 -16.28
C SER A 157 2.99 -11.67 -16.39
N ALA A 158 1.74 -11.80 -15.97
CA ALA A 158 0.80 -10.69 -15.95
C ALA A 158 -0.29 -10.86 -14.89
N ILE A 159 -0.86 -9.72 -14.49
CA ILE A 159 -2.07 -9.63 -13.68
C ILE A 159 -3.12 -8.90 -14.51
N GLY A 160 -4.26 -9.53 -14.73
CA GLY A 160 -5.42 -8.95 -15.41
C GLY A 160 -6.42 -8.43 -14.39
N ILE A 161 -6.94 -7.23 -14.61
CA ILE A 161 -7.92 -6.58 -13.74
C ILE A 161 -9.10 -6.06 -14.58
N THR A 162 -10.32 -6.32 -14.13
CA THR A 162 -11.57 -5.79 -14.71
C THR A 162 -12.45 -5.23 -13.61
N LEU A 163 -13.03 -4.03 -13.81
CA LEU A 163 -13.94 -3.44 -12.84
C LEU A 163 -15.33 -4.08 -12.92
N LYS A 164 -15.85 -4.55 -11.77
CA LYS A 164 -17.20 -5.10 -11.63
C LYS A 164 -18.24 -4.07 -11.18
N ARG A 165 -17.79 -2.94 -10.62
CA ARG A 165 -18.62 -1.78 -10.24
C ARG A 165 -19.89 -2.16 -9.44
N LYS A 166 -19.81 -3.18 -8.57
CA LYS A 166 -20.94 -3.55 -7.72
C LYS A 166 -21.05 -2.59 -6.53
N PRO A 167 -22.27 -2.19 -6.12
CA PRO A 167 -22.46 -1.43 -4.89
C PRO A 167 -22.05 -2.26 -3.68
N ILE A 168 -21.44 -1.61 -2.70
CA ILE A 168 -21.00 -2.23 -1.45
C ILE A 168 -21.90 -1.75 -0.32
N ASP A 169 -22.28 -2.67 0.56
CA ASP A 169 -23.02 -2.33 1.78
C ASP A 169 -22.06 -1.69 2.79
N GLU A 170 -22.06 -0.37 2.85
CA GLU A 170 -21.18 0.43 3.71
C GLU A 170 -21.34 0.13 5.22
N LYS A 171 -22.53 -0.29 5.67
CA LYS A 171 -22.78 -0.51 7.11
C LYS A 171 -22.08 -1.74 7.65
N ASP A 172 -22.02 -2.81 6.86
CA ASP A 172 -21.33 -4.04 7.26
C ASP A 172 -19.80 -3.83 7.31
N VAL A 173 -19.28 -2.96 6.44
CA VAL A 173 -17.84 -2.64 6.39
C VAL A 173 -17.38 -1.83 7.60
N LEU A 174 -18.16 -0.87 8.09
CA LEU A 174 -17.81 -0.11 9.29
C LEU A 174 -17.77 -1.01 10.54
N ARG A 175 -18.73 -1.94 10.67
CA ARG A 175 -18.73 -2.92 11.77
C ARG A 175 -17.51 -3.83 11.72
N GLN A 176 -17.14 -4.35 10.55
CA GLN A 176 -15.91 -5.14 10.36
C GLN A 176 -14.66 -4.39 10.84
N PHE A 177 -14.55 -3.10 10.51
CA PHE A 177 -13.43 -2.27 10.97
C PHE A 177 -13.42 -2.10 12.50
N CYS A 178 -14.60 -1.87 13.11
CA CYS A 178 -14.73 -1.80 14.56
C CYS A 178 -14.35 -3.10 15.27
N ASP A 179 -14.81 -4.24 14.74
CA ASP A 179 -14.46 -5.55 15.28
C ASP A 179 -12.94 -5.75 15.21
N LYS A 180 -12.29 -5.32 14.11
CA LYS A 180 -10.83 -5.36 13.98
C LYS A 180 -10.13 -4.49 15.03
N LEU A 181 -10.56 -3.23 15.20
CA LEU A 181 -10.05 -2.30 16.21
C LEU A 181 -10.16 -2.87 17.64
N ASN A 182 -11.23 -3.60 17.94
CA ASN A 182 -11.49 -4.17 19.25
C ASN A 182 -10.84 -5.53 19.47
N SER A 183 -10.63 -6.30 18.40
CA SER A 183 -9.97 -7.62 18.45
C SER A 183 -8.46 -7.55 18.70
N ASP A 184 -7.84 -6.41 18.37
CA ASP A 184 -6.41 -6.15 18.53
C ASP A 184 -6.08 -5.68 19.94
N ASP A 185 -6.66 -6.39 20.92
CA ASP A 185 -6.49 -6.08 22.32
C ASP A 185 -5.16 -6.66 22.81
N SER A 186 -4.09 -5.88 22.60
CA SER A 186 -2.89 -5.72 23.44
C SER A 186 -2.25 -6.95 24.15
N ALA A 187 -2.46 -8.17 23.66
CA ALA A 187 -1.86 -9.36 24.25
C ALA A 187 -0.33 -9.41 24.07
N ARG A 188 0.21 -8.71 23.06
CA ARG A 188 1.65 -8.52 22.87
C ARG A 188 2.05 -7.13 23.36
N ARG A 189 2.73 -7.07 24.50
CA ARG A 189 3.52 -5.89 24.86
C ARG A 189 4.81 -5.91 24.06
N TYR A 190 4.99 -4.94 23.18
CA TYR A 190 6.23 -4.81 22.45
C TYR A 190 7.39 -4.60 23.42
N GLN A 191 8.43 -5.43 23.30
CA GLN A 191 9.69 -5.28 24.00
C GLN A 191 10.83 -5.57 23.03
N LEU A 192 11.70 -4.60 22.83
CA LEU A 192 12.86 -4.74 21.95
C LEU A 192 13.85 -5.76 22.53
N LYS A 193 14.20 -6.80 21.76
CA LYS A 193 15.10 -7.86 22.21
C LYS A 193 16.58 -7.45 22.14
N SER A 194 16.99 -6.79 21.07
CA SER A 194 18.38 -6.37 20.85
C SER A 194 18.46 -5.25 19.81
N VAL A 195 19.62 -4.60 19.74
CA VAL A 195 19.96 -3.62 18.70
C VAL A 195 21.08 -4.19 17.84
N ASN A 196 20.92 -4.08 16.53
CA ASN A 196 21.89 -4.48 15.53
C ASN A 196 22.10 -3.34 14.50
N GLU A 197 22.98 -3.55 13.52
CA GLU A 197 23.31 -2.56 12.49
C GLU A 197 22.13 -2.14 11.60
N ASN A 198 21.11 -3.00 11.48
CA ASN A 198 19.91 -2.77 10.67
C ASN A 198 18.76 -2.17 11.47
N SER A 199 18.85 -2.07 12.80
CA SER A 199 17.75 -1.62 13.65
C SER A 199 17.20 -0.24 13.27
N LEU A 200 18.04 0.66 12.73
CA LEU A 200 17.57 1.96 12.25
C LEU A 200 16.71 1.83 10.98
N LEU A 201 17.11 0.95 10.07
CA LEU A 201 16.36 0.68 8.84
C LEU A 201 15.05 -0.03 9.17
N GLN A 202 15.08 -1.03 10.07
CA GLN A 202 13.91 -1.75 10.54
C GLN A 202 12.88 -0.82 11.19
N LEU A 203 13.32 0.06 12.10
CA LEU A 203 12.45 1.03 12.75
C LEU A 203 11.83 2.01 11.75
N ARG A 204 12.63 2.45 10.77
CA ARG A 204 12.17 3.33 9.69
C ARG A 204 11.14 2.65 8.80
N ASP A 205 11.35 1.39 8.43
CA ASP A 205 10.44 0.61 7.59
C ASP A 205 9.13 0.33 8.33
N ALA A 206 9.19 -0.07 9.59
CA ALA A 206 8.03 -0.21 10.47
C ALA A 206 7.20 1.08 10.51
N LEU A 207 7.85 2.22 10.75
CA LEU A 207 7.17 3.52 10.76
C LEU A 207 6.61 3.90 9.37
N GLY A 208 7.27 3.50 8.28
CA GLY A 208 6.76 3.65 6.93
C GLY A 208 5.42 2.93 6.74
N ILE A 209 5.33 1.67 7.19
CA ILE A 209 4.08 0.90 7.19
C ILE A 209 3.02 1.56 8.07
N ILE A 210 3.36 1.91 9.32
CA ILE A 210 2.43 2.55 10.27
C ILE A 210 1.83 3.82 9.67
N ARG A 211 2.65 4.67 9.04
CA ARG A 211 2.21 5.88 8.34
C ARG A 211 1.16 5.59 7.27
N VAL A 212 1.40 4.59 6.43
CA VAL A 212 0.46 4.21 5.37
C VAL A 212 -0.82 3.66 5.98
N MET A 213 -0.75 2.78 6.97
CA MET A 213 -1.92 2.20 7.64
C MET A 213 -2.79 3.26 8.31
N ARG A 214 -2.19 4.18 9.08
CA ARG A 214 -2.95 5.22 9.78
C ARG A 214 -3.57 6.23 8.83
N ARG A 215 -2.93 6.51 7.69
CA ARG A 215 -3.58 7.28 6.61
C ARG A 215 -4.75 6.52 6.00
N ARG A 216 -4.60 5.22 5.73
CA ARG A 216 -5.71 4.38 5.26
C ARG A 216 -6.87 4.39 6.25
N ASN A 217 -6.59 4.32 7.56
CA ASN A 217 -7.62 4.46 8.59
C ASN A 217 -8.31 5.82 8.51
N TYR A 218 -7.56 6.93 8.40
CA TYR A 218 -8.14 8.26 8.21
C TYR A 218 -9.08 8.32 7.00
N TYR A 219 -8.63 7.86 5.83
CA TYR A 219 -9.46 7.85 4.61
C TYR A 219 -10.70 6.96 4.76
N PHE A 220 -10.57 5.79 5.39
CA PHE A 220 -11.69 4.90 5.65
C PHE A 220 -12.74 5.54 6.55
N ILE A 221 -12.33 6.04 7.73
CA ILE A 221 -13.26 6.54 8.73
C ILE A 221 -13.88 7.89 8.31
N SER A 222 -13.20 8.66 7.46
CA SER A 222 -13.72 9.92 6.90
C SER A 222 -15.02 9.72 6.09
N GLU A 223 -15.28 8.51 5.60
CA GLU A 223 -16.55 8.17 4.94
C GLU A 223 -17.73 8.14 5.93
N TYR A 224 -17.46 8.00 7.23
CA TYR A 224 -18.48 7.75 8.25
C TYR A 224 -18.55 8.82 9.34
N VAL A 225 -17.42 9.45 9.67
CA VAL A 225 -17.27 10.45 10.74
C VAL A 225 -16.28 11.54 10.33
N ASP A 226 -16.35 12.71 10.98
CA ASP A 226 -15.31 13.73 10.83
C ASP A 226 -14.00 13.23 11.45
N ALA A 227 -13.01 12.97 10.60
CA ALA A 227 -11.72 12.39 10.95
C ALA A 227 -10.61 13.43 11.15
N ASP A 228 -10.92 14.74 11.13
CA ASP A 228 -9.91 15.81 11.18
C ASP A 228 -9.04 15.77 12.44
N PHE A 229 -9.55 15.14 13.50
CA PHE A 229 -8.80 14.91 14.73
C PHE A 229 -7.53 14.06 14.55
N MET A 230 -7.41 13.29 13.46
CA MET A 230 -6.20 12.51 13.15
C MET A 230 -5.10 13.34 12.48
N ASN A 231 -5.40 14.53 11.96
CA ASN A 231 -4.46 15.29 11.14
C ASN A 231 -3.16 15.63 11.86
N GLU A 232 -3.23 15.98 13.15
CA GLU A 232 -2.05 16.27 13.96
C GLU A 232 -1.19 15.02 14.18
N TYR A 233 -1.83 13.90 14.51
CA TYR A 233 -1.15 12.61 14.67
C TYR A 233 -0.43 12.18 13.38
N LEU A 234 -1.10 12.26 12.22
CA LEU A 234 -0.52 11.91 10.92
C LEU A 234 0.69 12.80 10.57
N LYS A 235 0.63 14.11 10.87
CA LYS A 235 1.77 15.04 10.73
C LYS A 235 2.92 14.67 11.67
N GLY A 236 2.60 14.25 12.89
CA GLY A 236 3.57 13.73 13.87
C GLY A 236 4.32 12.51 13.32
N LEU A 237 3.61 11.56 12.73
CA LEU A 237 4.22 10.38 12.10
C LEU A 237 5.16 10.75 10.94
N ASP A 238 4.76 11.70 10.09
CA ASP A 238 5.63 12.20 9.01
C ASP A 238 6.93 12.82 9.56
N SER A 239 6.81 13.65 10.59
CA SER A 239 7.98 14.26 11.23
C SER A 239 8.91 13.20 11.84
N LYS A 240 8.35 12.22 12.56
CA LYS A 240 9.10 11.09 13.13
C LYS A 240 9.83 10.30 12.02
N TYR A 241 9.17 10.03 10.89
CA TYR A 241 9.79 9.33 9.76
C TYR A 241 10.93 10.11 9.10
N ILE A 242 10.73 11.41 8.86
CA ILE A 242 11.78 12.27 8.29
C ILE A 242 13.00 12.30 9.21
N LYS A 243 12.80 12.35 10.53
CA LYS A 243 13.91 12.29 11.52
C LYS A 243 14.69 10.98 11.43
N LEU A 244 14.01 9.83 11.33
CA LEU A 244 14.67 8.54 11.17
C LEU A 244 15.42 8.44 9.83
N GLU A 245 14.80 8.88 8.73
CA GLU A 245 15.42 8.87 7.40
C GLU A 245 16.66 9.77 7.36
N TYR A 246 16.61 10.94 8.01
CA TYR A 246 17.76 11.83 8.15
C TYR A 246 18.91 11.16 8.92
N ARG A 247 18.61 10.50 10.05
CA ARG A 247 19.62 9.75 10.83
C ARG A 247 20.22 8.60 10.00
N ARG A 248 19.39 7.90 9.23
CA ARG A 248 19.82 6.81 8.33
C ARG A 248 20.81 7.31 7.29
N LEU A 249 20.48 8.41 6.61
CA LEU A 249 21.35 9.03 5.60
C LEU A 249 22.67 9.53 6.20
N ARG A 250 22.65 9.99 7.45
CA ARG A 250 23.85 10.40 8.20
C ARG A 250 24.64 9.23 8.79
N LYS A 251 24.16 8.00 8.67
CA LYS A 251 24.74 6.80 9.30
C LYS A 251 25.00 7.02 10.81
N THR A 252 24.07 7.70 11.47
CA THR A 252 24.16 7.99 12.91
C THR A 252 23.93 6.70 13.68
N ALA A 253 24.84 6.37 14.61
CA ALA A 253 24.66 5.24 15.51
C ALA A 253 23.37 5.41 16.34
N ILE A 254 22.68 4.31 16.56
CA ILE A 254 21.54 4.24 17.47
C ILE A 254 21.82 3.19 18.55
N ASP A 255 21.29 3.43 19.73
CA ASP A 255 21.38 2.53 20.87
C ASP A 255 19.98 2.09 21.30
N MET A 256 19.96 1.21 22.30
CA MET A 256 18.73 0.63 22.83
C MET A 256 17.84 1.70 23.46
N ASP A 257 18.44 2.69 24.13
CA ASP A 257 17.72 3.77 24.81
C ASP A 257 16.96 4.64 23.81
N PHE A 258 17.61 5.04 22.71
CA PHE A 258 16.97 5.79 21.64
C PHE A 258 15.77 5.04 21.04
N ILE A 259 15.92 3.75 20.72
CA ILE A 259 14.82 2.96 20.13
C ILE A 259 13.68 2.80 21.13
N ASN A 260 13.98 2.51 22.39
CA ASN A 260 12.98 2.34 23.43
C ASN A 260 12.21 3.64 23.70
N GLU A 261 12.90 4.78 23.79
CA GLU A 261 12.25 6.09 23.94
C GLU A 261 11.34 6.38 22.75
N PHE A 262 11.86 6.22 21.53
CA PHE A 262 11.12 6.47 20.29
C PHE A 262 9.87 5.59 20.16
N THR A 263 10.02 4.28 20.38
CA THR A 263 8.91 3.33 20.26
C THR A 263 7.88 3.51 21.36
N SER A 264 8.30 3.84 22.59
CA SER A 264 7.38 4.13 23.69
C SER A 264 6.52 5.37 23.43
N GLU A 265 7.13 6.45 22.92
CA GLU A 265 6.38 7.66 22.52
C GLU A 265 5.38 7.33 21.39
N LEU A 266 5.85 6.60 20.37
CA LEU A 266 5.02 6.20 19.23
C LEU A 266 3.82 5.32 19.65
N ILE A 267 4.05 4.33 20.50
CA ILE A 267 3.00 3.44 21.01
C ILE A 267 1.96 4.23 21.80
N LYS A 268 2.41 5.15 22.67
CA LYS A 268 1.51 5.98 23.46
C LYS A 268 0.63 6.86 22.56
N ASP A 269 1.24 7.59 21.62
CA ASP A 269 0.51 8.44 20.68
C ASP A 269 -0.53 7.63 19.86
N ASP A 270 -0.16 6.40 19.47
CA ASP A 270 -1.02 5.52 18.69
C ASP A 270 -2.21 4.94 19.48
N ILE A 271 -2.00 4.62 20.76
CA ILE A 271 -3.08 4.20 21.65
C ILE A 271 -4.08 5.35 21.84
N ASP A 272 -3.60 6.56 22.08
CA ASP A 272 -4.43 7.74 22.29
C ASP A 272 -5.31 8.03 21.05
N ILE A 273 -4.73 7.99 19.84
CA ILE A 273 -5.52 8.20 18.63
C ILE A 273 -6.47 7.04 18.33
N THR A 274 -6.06 5.80 18.60
CA THR A 274 -6.92 4.62 18.39
C THR A 274 -8.14 4.65 19.29
N ASN A 275 -7.98 5.04 20.57
CA ASN A 275 -9.10 5.20 21.49
C ASN A 275 -10.07 6.29 21.00
N LYS A 276 -9.55 7.39 20.46
CA LYS A 276 -10.37 8.45 19.87
C LYS A 276 -11.12 8.00 18.61
N ILE A 277 -10.50 7.16 17.77
CA ILE A 277 -11.17 6.51 16.63
C ILE A 277 -12.32 5.62 17.13
N LYS A 278 -12.07 4.77 18.14
CA LYS A 278 -13.08 3.88 18.73
C LYS A 278 -14.27 4.66 19.27
N GLU A 279 -14.03 5.75 19.99
CA GLU A 279 -15.07 6.65 20.51
C GLU A 279 -15.94 7.21 19.36
N LYS A 280 -15.29 7.80 18.34
CA LYS A 280 -15.98 8.44 17.21
C LYS A 280 -16.80 7.48 16.37
N ILE A 281 -16.28 6.27 16.12
CA ILE A 281 -17.04 5.26 15.39
C ILE A 281 -18.15 4.68 16.28
N GLY A 282 -17.91 4.52 17.58
CA GLY A 282 -18.92 4.09 18.54
C GLY A 282 -20.15 5.00 18.57
N GLU A 283 -19.96 6.32 18.46
CA GLU A 283 -21.05 7.30 18.30
C GLU A 283 -21.91 7.08 17.04
N ARG A 284 -21.36 6.39 16.02
CA ARG A 284 -22.01 6.17 14.72
C ARG A 284 -22.70 4.82 14.58
N ILE A 285 -22.19 3.79 15.26
CA ILE A 285 -22.73 2.42 15.23
C ILE A 285 -23.87 2.23 16.25
N CYS A 286 -23.85 2.97 17.37
CA CYS A 286 -24.94 3.03 18.36
C CYS A 286 -26.13 3.83 17.83
#